data_AF-A0A956SGD9-F1
#
_entry.id   AF-A0A956SGD9-F1
#
_cell.length_a   1.000
_cell.length_b   1.000
_cell.length_c   1.000
_cell.angle_alpha   90.00
_cell.angle_beta   90.00
_cell.angle_gamma   90.00
#
_symmetry.space_group_name_H-M   'P 1'
#
loop_
_entity.id
_entity.type
_entity.pdbx_description
1 polymer ?
#
loop_
_entity_poly.entity_id
_entity_poly.type
_entity_poly.pdbx_seq_one_letter_code
_entity_poly.pdbx_strand_id
1 'polypeptide(L)'
;MRARILFLFIALGTLVLSACNDDNPAAPDPTGACCEPSGVCAILTASNCSGVGGTYNGDRTTCDPDPCPEPPTGACCQAGATCTLWSEFECGTFGGLYQGDDSECDPNPCPLSGACCASDGTCTVELEMVCTNGGGEFKGESTICEPSPCRVPDFSAPDVNSTSVRFGESVSPRDYLKKVSAWYFGHAT
;
A
#
# COMPACT_ATOMS: atom_id res chain seq x y z
N MET A 1 -52.29 20.73 27.85
CA MET A 1 -52.46 21.58 26.66
C MET A 1 -52.90 22.98 27.04
N ARG A 2 -51.96 23.92 27.19
CA ARG A 2 -52.19 25.37 27.06
C ARG A 2 -50.88 26.01 26.61
N ALA A 3 -50.65 26.06 25.29
CA ALA A 3 -49.57 26.86 24.72
C ALA A 3 -50.00 28.33 24.79
N ARG A 4 -49.27 29.15 25.57
CA ARG A 4 -49.41 30.61 25.51
C ARG A 4 -48.49 31.11 24.41
N ILE A 5 -49.05 31.29 23.21
CA ILE A 5 -48.40 32.00 22.11
C ILE A 5 -48.52 33.49 22.44
N LEU A 6 -47.43 34.08 22.95
CA LEU A 6 -47.35 35.53 23.11
C LEU A 6 -46.95 36.12 21.76
N PHE A 7 -47.93 36.61 21.00
CA PHE A 7 -47.69 37.36 19.76
C PHE A 7 -47.05 38.71 20.11
N LEU A 8 -45.74 38.85 19.87
CA LEU A 8 -45.09 40.15 19.83
C LEU A 8 -44.86 40.53 18.36
N PHE A 9 -45.67 41.48 17.88
CA PHE A 9 -45.55 42.07 16.54
C PHE A 9 -44.31 42.95 16.47
N ILE A 10 -43.28 42.55 15.71
CA ILE A 10 -42.26 43.46 15.17
C ILE A 10 -41.94 43.04 13.73
N ALA A 11 -41.82 44.04 12.86
CA ALA A 11 -41.85 44.00 11.41
C ALA A 11 -40.59 43.37 10.75
N LEU A 12 -40.83 42.77 9.57
CA LEU A 12 -39.87 42.50 8.48
C LEU A 12 -38.65 41.61 8.79
N GLY A 13 -38.69 40.37 8.28
CA GLY A 13 -37.49 39.61 7.92
C GLY A 13 -37.38 38.24 8.59
N THR A 14 -37.52 37.20 7.77
CA THR A 14 -37.11 35.80 8.00
C THR A 14 -37.60 35.12 9.28
N LEU A 15 -38.48 34.12 9.10
CA LEU A 15 -38.74 33.05 10.07
C LEU A 15 -37.43 32.29 10.31
N VAL A 16 -36.65 32.71 11.30
CA VAL A 16 -35.71 31.81 11.96
C VAL A 16 -36.51 31.12 13.04
N LEU A 17 -36.86 29.85 12.83
CA LEU A 17 -37.39 29.00 13.88
C LEU A 17 -36.24 28.65 14.82
N SER A 18 -35.72 29.64 15.55
CA SER A 18 -34.83 29.41 16.67
C SER A 18 -35.73 29.03 17.85
N ALA A 19 -35.98 27.74 18.00
CA ALA A 19 -36.42 27.21 19.27
C ALA A 19 -35.22 27.27 20.22
N CYS A 20 -35.04 28.42 20.88
CA CYS A 20 -34.41 28.43 22.19
C CYS A 20 -35.48 27.95 23.18
N ASN A 21 -35.33 26.74 23.71
CA ASN A 21 -36.03 26.33 24.93
C ASN A 21 -34.98 25.98 26.01
N ASP A 22 -34.84 26.91 26.95
CA ASP A 22 -34.78 26.75 28.41
C ASP A 22 -34.15 25.47 28.98
N ASP A 23 -33.06 25.62 29.74
CA ASP A 23 -32.55 24.82 30.88
C ASP A 23 -33.21 23.45 31.20
N ASN A 24 -33.34 22.59 30.20
CA ASN A 24 -33.60 21.17 30.38
C ASN A 24 -32.38 20.47 29.77
N PRO A 25 -31.48 19.88 30.58
CA PRO A 25 -30.41 19.09 30.00
C PRO A 25 -31.09 18.03 29.13
N ALA A 26 -30.86 18.08 27.82
CA ALA A 26 -31.29 17.01 26.93
C ALA A 26 -30.85 15.72 27.62
N ALA A 27 -31.81 14.82 27.89
CA ALA A 27 -31.48 13.55 28.51
C ALA A 27 -30.32 12.95 27.69
N PRO A 28 -29.23 12.49 28.32
CA PRO A 28 -28.07 12.01 27.59
C PRO A 28 -28.54 10.96 26.58
N ASP A 29 -28.06 11.08 25.35
CA ASP A 29 -28.39 10.13 24.28
C ASP A 29 -28.11 8.71 24.79
N PRO A 30 -29.01 7.75 24.53
CA PRO A 30 -28.80 6.39 24.99
C PRO A 30 -27.50 5.82 24.40
N THR A 31 -26.74 5.12 25.25
CA THR A 31 -25.50 4.44 24.88
C THR A 31 -25.67 2.92 24.91
N GLY A 32 -24.78 2.23 24.23
CA GLY A 32 -24.72 0.77 24.16
C GLY A 32 -23.36 0.30 23.68
N ALA A 33 -23.16 -1.01 23.61
CA ALA A 33 -21.95 -1.64 23.12
C ALA A 33 -21.76 -1.37 21.61
N CYS A 34 -20.60 -0.86 21.26
CA CYS A 34 -20.14 -0.64 19.90
C CYS A 34 -18.92 -1.52 19.64
N CYS A 35 -18.98 -2.31 18.58
CA CYS A 35 -17.86 -3.11 18.11
C CYS A 35 -17.08 -2.32 17.08
N GLU A 36 -15.91 -1.83 17.49
CA GLU A 36 -14.99 -1.11 16.60
C GLU A 36 -14.38 -2.07 15.56
N PRO A 37 -13.92 -1.55 14.40
CA PRO A 37 -13.24 -2.37 13.40
C PRO A 37 -11.99 -3.11 13.91
N SER A 38 -11.37 -2.59 14.98
CA SER A 38 -10.23 -3.21 15.68
C SER A 38 -10.61 -4.42 16.55
N GLY A 39 -11.91 -4.71 16.70
CA GLY A 39 -12.42 -5.73 17.63
C GLY A 39 -12.65 -5.21 19.06
N VAL A 40 -12.29 -3.96 19.36
CA VAL A 40 -12.50 -3.37 20.69
C VAL A 40 -13.97 -3.04 20.91
N CYS A 41 -14.52 -3.48 22.05
CA CYS A 41 -15.83 -3.03 22.50
C CYS A 41 -15.76 -1.73 23.29
N ALA A 42 -16.55 -0.73 22.88
CA ALA A 42 -16.70 0.54 23.59
C ALA A 42 -18.17 0.86 23.86
N ILE A 43 -18.47 1.53 24.98
CA ILE A 43 -19.82 2.06 25.24
C ILE A 43 -19.96 3.43 24.59
N LEU A 44 -20.68 3.49 23.47
CA LEU A 44 -20.86 4.69 22.66
C LEU A 44 -22.34 4.95 22.37
N THR A 45 -22.67 6.15 21.90
CA THR A 45 -23.96 6.41 21.25
C THR A 45 -23.96 5.76 19.86
N ALA A 46 -25.15 5.48 19.32
CA ALA A 46 -25.26 4.94 17.95
C ALA A 46 -24.55 5.82 16.91
N SER A 47 -24.64 7.15 17.03
CA SER A 47 -23.97 8.10 16.14
C SER A 47 -22.44 8.03 16.26
N ASN A 48 -21.90 7.96 17.48
CA ASN A 48 -20.46 7.87 17.68
C ASN A 48 -19.92 6.51 17.21
N CYS A 49 -20.68 5.44 17.42
CA CYS A 49 -20.32 4.11 16.93
C CYS A 49 -20.21 4.07 15.40
N SER A 50 -21.21 4.62 14.70
CA SER A 50 -21.15 4.77 13.24
C SER A 50 -20.02 5.70 12.80
N GLY A 51 -19.67 6.71 13.60
CA GLY A 51 -18.59 7.65 13.31
C GLY A 51 -17.20 7.01 13.31
N VAL A 52 -17.00 5.93 14.06
CA VAL A 52 -15.76 5.13 14.07
C VAL A 52 -15.83 3.92 13.13
N GLY A 53 -16.90 3.80 12.33
CA GLY A 53 -17.12 2.65 11.44
C GLY A 53 -17.48 1.35 12.17
N GLY A 54 -17.88 1.44 13.44
CA GLY A 54 -18.23 0.29 14.28
C GLY A 54 -19.66 -0.19 14.10
N THR A 55 -19.94 -1.37 14.65
CA THR A 55 -21.29 -1.97 14.68
C THR A 55 -21.94 -1.75 16.04
N TYR A 56 -23.09 -1.06 16.06
CA TYR A 56 -23.82 -0.77 17.29
C TYR A 56 -24.77 -1.93 17.67
N ASN A 57 -24.66 -2.46 18.88
CA ASN A 57 -25.45 -3.60 19.35
C ASN A 57 -26.81 -3.22 19.97
N GLY A 58 -27.10 -1.91 20.05
CA GLY A 58 -28.36 -1.39 20.57
C GLY A 58 -28.23 -0.79 21.97
N ASP A 59 -29.24 0.00 22.35
CA ASP A 59 -29.24 0.75 23.60
C ASP A 59 -29.18 -0.15 24.83
N ARG A 60 -28.42 0.27 25.84
CA ARG A 60 -28.23 -0.42 27.13
C ARG A 60 -27.57 -1.81 27.03
N THR A 61 -26.99 -2.16 25.89
CA THR A 61 -26.07 -3.30 25.79
C THR A 61 -24.72 -2.98 26.45
N THR A 62 -24.00 -4.02 26.88
CA THR A 62 -22.75 -3.92 27.65
C THR A 62 -21.59 -4.58 26.91
N CYS A 63 -20.36 -4.17 27.23
CA CYS A 63 -19.12 -4.82 26.79
C CYS A 63 -18.62 -5.90 27.76
N ASP A 64 -19.46 -6.30 28.71
CA ASP A 64 -19.19 -7.38 29.65
C ASP A 64 -20.43 -8.29 29.75
N PRO A 65 -20.35 -9.55 29.26
CA PRO A 65 -19.24 -10.09 28.44
C PRO A 65 -19.11 -9.33 27.11
N ASP A 66 -17.93 -9.37 26.48
CA ASP A 66 -17.69 -8.69 25.19
C ASP A 66 -18.58 -9.29 24.10
N PRO A 67 -19.52 -8.52 23.50
CA PRO A 67 -20.39 -9.00 22.44
C PRO A 67 -19.71 -8.99 21.06
N CYS A 68 -18.50 -8.44 20.94
CA CYS A 68 -17.86 -8.20 19.67
C CYS A 68 -17.14 -9.44 19.15
N PRO A 69 -17.35 -9.82 17.87
CA PRO A 69 -16.58 -10.90 17.28
C PRO A 69 -15.12 -10.47 17.15
N GLU A 70 -14.19 -11.42 17.34
CA GLU A 70 -12.80 -11.20 16.97
C GLU A 70 -12.74 -10.89 15.45
N PRO A 71 -12.05 -9.82 15.04
CA PRO A 71 -11.94 -9.48 13.64
C PRO A 71 -11.18 -10.59 12.90
N PRO A 72 -11.58 -10.93 11.66
CA PRO A 72 -10.83 -11.90 10.86
C PRO A 72 -9.40 -11.40 10.67
N THR A 73 -8.47 -12.34 10.64
CA THR A 73 -7.05 -12.07 10.36
C THR A 73 -6.68 -12.58 8.98
N GLY A 74 -5.64 -12.00 8.41
CA GLY A 74 -5.05 -12.42 7.16
C GLY A 74 -3.60 -11.97 7.05
N ALA A 75 -2.92 -12.41 5.99
CA ALA A 75 -1.56 -12.01 5.67
C ALA A 75 -1.48 -10.50 5.42
N CYS A 76 -0.60 -9.85 6.18
CA CYS A 76 -0.25 -8.45 6.04
C CYS A 76 1.18 -8.31 5.52
N CYS A 77 1.33 -7.70 4.35
CA CYS A 77 2.61 -7.55 3.68
C CYS A 77 3.26 -6.22 3.99
N GLN A 78 4.39 -6.28 4.69
CA GLN A 78 5.22 -5.15 5.06
C GLN A 78 6.42 -5.02 4.13
N ALA A 79 7.19 -3.94 4.33
CA ALA A 79 8.43 -3.70 3.59
C ALA A 79 9.40 -4.91 3.68
N GLY A 80 10.09 -5.19 2.57
CA GLY A 80 11.06 -6.29 2.49
C GLY A 80 10.42 -7.69 2.48
N ALA A 81 9.16 -7.81 2.06
CA ALA A 81 8.40 -9.07 2.02
C ALA A 81 8.20 -9.73 3.40
N THR A 82 8.19 -8.94 4.47
CA THR A 82 7.84 -9.43 5.81
C THR A 82 6.32 -9.67 5.86
N CYS A 83 5.91 -10.87 6.26
CA CYS A 83 4.50 -11.23 6.39
C CYS A 83 4.15 -11.48 7.86
N THR A 84 3.05 -10.87 8.31
CA THR A 84 2.46 -11.08 9.64
C THR A 84 0.96 -11.29 9.52
N LEU A 85 0.36 -12.12 10.36
CA LEU A 85 -1.09 -12.27 10.42
C LEU A 85 -1.68 -11.18 11.32
N TRP A 86 -2.50 -10.31 10.74
CA TRP A 86 -3.17 -9.20 11.41
C TRP A 86 -4.57 -9.00 10.85
N SER A 87 -5.42 -8.31 11.59
CA SER A 87 -6.68 -7.79 11.01
C SER A 87 -6.38 -6.75 9.92
N GLU A 88 -7.36 -6.49 9.04
CA GLU A 88 -7.25 -5.43 8.03
C GLU A 88 -6.89 -4.07 8.65
N PHE A 89 -7.54 -3.73 9.78
CA PHE A 89 -7.33 -2.48 10.49
C PHE A 89 -5.90 -2.35 11.04
N GLU A 90 -5.39 -3.40 11.69
CA GLU A 90 -4.01 -3.42 12.19
C GLU A 90 -3.01 -3.35 11.03
N CYS A 91 -3.25 -4.12 9.96
CA CYS A 91 -2.39 -4.11 8.78
C CYS A 91 -2.25 -2.70 8.17
N GLY A 92 -3.37 -2.00 7.99
CA GLY A 92 -3.37 -0.61 7.52
C GLY A 92 -2.69 0.35 8.49
N THR A 93 -2.87 0.17 9.80
CA THR A 93 -2.23 0.99 10.84
C THR A 93 -0.70 0.89 10.79
N PHE A 94 -0.17 -0.29 10.48
CA PHE A 94 1.26 -0.52 10.32
C PHE A 94 1.77 -0.28 8.89
N GLY A 95 0.94 0.28 7.99
CA GLY A 95 1.32 0.63 6.62
C GLY A 95 1.60 -0.59 5.73
N GLY A 96 1.03 -1.75 6.07
CA GLY A 96 1.13 -2.95 5.26
C GLY A 96 0.03 -3.06 4.21
N LEU A 97 0.19 -4.02 3.30
CA LEU A 97 -0.81 -4.41 2.31
C LEU A 97 -1.50 -5.69 2.76
N TYR A 98 -2.78 -5.59 3.10
CA TYR A 98 -3.60 -6.72 3.50
C TYR A 98 -3.96 -7.60 2.30
N GLN A 99 -3.77 -8.91 2.41
CA GLN A 99 -4.02 -9.89 1.35
C GLN A 99 -5.44 -10.48 1.38
N GLY A 100 -6.27 -10.05 2.34
CA GLY A 100 -7.63 -10.52 2.53
C GLY A 100 -7.78 -11.49 3.71
N ASP A 101 -9.02 -11.69 4.14
CA ASP A 101 -9.35 -12.58 5.26
C ASP A 101 -8.93 -14.02 4.97
N ASP A 102 -8.50 -14.71 6.02
CA ASP A 102 -8.04 -16.12 5.99
C ASP A 102 -6.83 -16.38 5.07
N SER A 103 -6.18 -15.33 4.55
CA SER A 103 -4.91 -15.48 3.82
C SER A 103 -3.77 -15.83 4.80
N GLU A 104 -2.88 -16.72 4.37
CA GLU A 104 -1.79 -17.25 5.19
C GLU A 104 -0.44 -16.62 4.81
N CYS A 105 0.52 -16.64 5.73
CA CYS A 105 1.91 -16.23 5.46
C CYS A 105 2.82 -17.37 4.99
N ASP A 106 2.28 -18.58 4.84
CA ASP A 106 3.02 -19.74 4.32
C ASP A 106 2.13 -20.51 3.32
N PRO A 107 2.43 -20.46 2.01
CA PRO A 107 3.56 -19.76 1.40
C PRO A 107 3.43 -18.22 1.50
N ASN A 108 4.55 -17.51 1.70
CA ASN A 108 4.56 -16.05 1.88
C ASN A 108 4.00 -15.35 0.63
N PRO A 109 2.85 -14.66 0.72
CA PRO A 109 2.22 -14.00 -0.42
C PRO A 109 2.82 -12.61 -0.71
N CYS A 110 3.77 -12.14 0.10
CA CYS A 110 4.26 -10.78 0.00
C CYS A 110 5.24 -10.61 -1.16
N PRO A 111 5.03 -9.60 -2.02
CA PRO A 111 5.80 -9.44 -3.25
C PRO A 111 7.28 -9.20 -2.90
N LEU A 112 8.14 -10.01 -3.51
CA LEU A 112 9.58 -9.89 -3.33
C LEU A 112 10.13 -8.88 -4.35
N SER A 113 11.14 -8.12 -3.93
CA SER A 113 11.91 -7.32 -4.88
C SER A 113 12.75 -8.23 -5.78
N GLY A 114 13.10 -7.71 -6.94
CA GLY A 114 13.92 -8.39 -7.93
C GLY A 114 14.71 -7.40 -8.77
N ALA A 115 15.61 -7.91 -9.59
CA ALA A 115 16.40 -7.10 -10.51
C ALA A 115 15.49 -6.46 -11.57
N CYS A 116 15.62 -5.14 -11.71
CA CYS A 116 14.96 -4.31 -12.69
C CYS A 116 16.01 -3.80 -13.69
N CYS A 117 15.77 -4.04 -14.98
CA CYS A 117 16.69 -3.63 -16.03
C CYS A 117 16.16 -2.44 -16.82
N ALA A 118 16.88 -1.31 -16.72
CA ALA A 118 16.64 -0.16 -17.58
C ALA A 118 17.18 -0.39 -19.00
N SER A 119 16.74 0.44 -19.95
CA SER A 119 17.10 0.34 -21.37
C SER A 119 18.59 0.62 -21.66
N ASP A 120 19.27 1.35 -20.78
CA ASP A 120 20.71 1.62 -20.84
C ASP A 120 21.57 0.48 -20.25
N GLY A 121 20.93 -0.58 -19.71
CA GLY A 121 21.59 -1.70 -19.05
C GLY A 121 21.83 -1.49 -17.54
N THR A 122 21.40 -0.35 -16.98
CA THR A 122 21.43 -0.11 -15.52
C THR A 122 20.52 -1.12 -14.81
N CYS A 123 21.02 -1.70 -13.72
CA CYS A 123 20.30 -2.66 -12.89
C CYS A 123 20.01 -2.07 -11.50
N THR A 124 18.75 -2.09 -11.07
CA THR A 124 18.32 -1.78 -9.70
C THR A 124 17.55 -2.95 -9.09
N VAL A 125 17.44 -3.04 -7.76
CA VAL A 125 16.60 -4.05 -7.09
C VAL A 125 15.33 -3.36 -6.60
N GLU A 126 14.20 -3.69 -7.21
CA GLU A 126 12.92 -3.03 -6.97
C GLU A 126 11.75 -4.02 -7.01
N LEU A 127 10.57 -3.59 -6.55
CA LEU A 127 9.33 -4.34 -6.74
C LEU A 127 8.93 -4.33 -8.23
N GLU A 128 8.26 -5.40 -8.68
CA GLU A 128 7.82 -5.54 -10.08
C GLU A 128 7.02 -4.32 -10.57
N MET A 129 6.07 -3.84 -9.75
CA MET A 129 5.25 -2.68 -10.10
C MET A 129 6.06 -1.39 -10.27
N VAL A 130 7.12 -1.20 -9.49
CA VAL A 130 7.96 0.00 -9.57
C VAL A 130 8.85 -0.10 -10.80
N CYS A 131 9.41 -1.30 -11.03
CA CYS A 131 10.22 -1.58 -12.21
C CYS A 131 9.45 -1.33 -13.52
N THR A 132 8.27 -1.91 -13.65
CA THR A 132 7.46 -1.83 -14.88
C THR A 132 6.88 -0.43 -15.09
N ASN A 133 6.44 0.28 -14.04
CA ASN A 133 6.05 1.69 -14.15
C ASN A 133 7.23 2.60 -14.53
N GLY A 134 8.45 2.25 -14.12
CA GLY A 134 9.68 2.93 -14.52
C GLY A 134 10.12 2.64 -15.96
N GLY A 135 9.39 1.79 -16.70
CA GLY A 135 9.74 1.38 -18.06
C GLY A 135 10.89 0.36 -18.11
N GLY A 136 11.24 -0.25 -16.98
CA GLY A 136 12.24 -1.30 -16.88
C GLY A 136 11.66 -2.70 -17.14
N GLU A 137 12.56 -3.64 -17.38
CA GLU A 137 12.25 -5.07 -17.53
C GLU A 137 12.55 -5.80 -16.21
N PHE A 138 11.51 -6.27 -15.52
CA PHE A 138 11.64 -7.04 -14.29
C PHE A 138 12.12 -8.47 -14.58
N LYS A 139 13.15 -8.94 -13.88
CA LYS A 139 13.78 -10.25 -14.11
C LYS A 139 13.23 -11.37 -13.23
N GLY A 140 12.26 -11.06 -12.38
CA GLY A 140 11.62 -12.00 -11.47
C GLY A 140 12.01 -11.76 -10.02
N GLU A 141 11.18 -12.25 -9.11
CA GLU A 141 11.37 -12.14 -7.68
C GLU A 141 12.69 -12.76 -7.20
N SER A 142 13.30 -12.16 -6.16
CA SER A 142 14.58 -12.58 -5.58
C SER A 142 15.79 -12.57 -6.53
N THR A 143 15.64 -12.05 -7.75
CA THR A 143 16.80 -11.81 -8.62
C THR A 143 17.59 -10.59 -8.13
N ILE A 144 18.91 -10.61 -8.32
CA ILE A 144 19.83 -9.57 -7.83
C ILE A 144 20.63 -8.96 -8.98
N CYS A 145 21.23 -7.79 -8.76
CA CYS A 145 22.01 -7.07 -9.77
C CYS A 145 23.49 -7.48 -9.84
N GLU A 146 23.91 -8.50 -9.09
CA GLU A 146 25.28 -9.02 -9.14
C GLU A 146 25.30 -10.56 -9.21
N PRO A 147 25.78 -11.15 -10.32
CA PRO A 147 26.12 -10.50 -11.59
C PRO A 147 24.88 -9.89 -12.27
N SER A 148 25.03 -8.74 -12.92
CA SER A 148 23.89 -8.04 -13.55
C SER A 148 23.19 -8.94 -14.59
N PRO A 149 21.86 -9.17 -14.45
CA PRO A 149 21.07 -9.86 -15.46
C PRO A 149 20.69 -8.94 -16.64
N CYS A 150 21.04 -7.65 -16.57
CA CYS A 150 20.67 -6.68 -17.57
C CYS A 150 21.61 -6.73 -18.78
N ARG A 151 21.03 -6.62 -19.97
CA ARG A 151 21.80 -6.50 -21.21
C ARG A 151 22.29 -5.06 -21.31
N VAL A 152 23.60 -4.85 -21.32
CA VAL A 152 24.15 -3.59 -21.86
C VAL A 152 23.91 -3.56 -23.37
N PRO A 153 23.70 -2.36 -23.97
CA PRO A 153 23.65 -2.18 -25.41
C PRO A 153 24.85 -2.89 -26.04
N ASP A 154 24.53 -3.76 -26.98
CA ASP A 154 25.55 -4.50 -27.70
C ASP A 154 26.23 -3.55 -28.69
N PHE A 155 27.45 -3.11 -28.38
CA PHE A 155 28.26 -2.41 -29.37
C PHE A 155 29.16 -3.41 -30.07
N SER A 156 29.14 -3.39 -31.40
CA SER A 156 30.04 -4.16 -32.23
C SER A 156 30.97 -3.21 -32.97
N ALA A 157 32.25 -3.54 -33.00
CA ALA A 157 33.26 -2.80 -33.73
C ALA A 157 33.93 -3.74 -34.74
N PRO A 158 34.25 -3.27 -35.95
CA PRO A 158 35.02 -4.07 -36.90
C PRO A 158 36.42 -4.34 -36.34
N ASP A 159 36.91 -5.56 -36.50
CA ASP A 159 38.29 -5.90 -36.20
C ASP A 159 39.23 -5.21 -37.21
N VAL A 160 39.93 -4.18 -36.74
CA VAL A 160 40.88 -3.42 -37.57
C VAL A 160 42.31 -3.99 -37.56
N ASN A 161 42.55 -5.10 -36.85
CA ASN A 161 43.85 -5.75 -36.85
C ASN A 161 44.04 -6.59 -38.12
N SER A 162 44.87 -6.11 -39.05
CA SER A 162 45.15 -6.79 -40.33
C SER A 162 45.83 -8.16 -40.21
N THR A 163 46.38 -8.49 -39.04
CA THR A 163 46.97 -9.82 -38.76
C THR A 163 45.96 -10.79 -38.15
N SER A 164 44.76 -10.31 -37.80
CA SER A 164 43.69 -11.15 -37.27
C SER A 164 43.09 -12.02 -38.37
N VAL A 165 42.79 -13.28 -38.03
CA VAL A 165 41.98 -14.18 -38.88
C VAL A 165 40.55 -13.69 -39.06
N ARG A 166 40.11 -12.72 -38.24
CA ARG A 166 38.79 -12.09 -38.28
C ARG A 166 38.84 -10.63 -38.77
N PHE A 167 39.93 -10.23 -39.44
CA PHE A 167 40.07 -8.86 -39.96
C PHE A 167 38.83 -8.42 -40.76
N GLY A 168 38.23 -7.30 -40.36
CA GLY A 168 37.02 -6.72 -40.95
C GLY A 168 35.70 -7.31 -40.46
N GLU A 169 35.72 -8.38 -39.65
CA GLU A 169 34.50 -8.93 -39.02
C GLU A 169 34.01 -7.99 -37.93
N SER A 170 32.69 -7.82 -37.80
CA SER A 170 32.10 -7.07 -36.68
C SER A 170 32.13 -7.93 -35.42
N VAL A 171 32.81 -7.46 -34.38
CA VAL A 171 33.02 -8.21 -33.14
C VAL A 171 32.36 -7.48 -31.98
N SER A 172 31.55 -8.20 -31.20
CA SER A 172 30.98 -7.71 -29.95
C SER A 172 31.75 -8.25 -28.74
N PRO A 173 32.08 -7.42 -27.73
CA PRO A 173 32.59 -7.91 -26.45
C PRO A 173 31.66 -8.92 -25.74
N ARG A 174 30.36 -8.91 -26.04
CA ARG A 174 29.40 -9.85 -25.45
C ARG A 174 29.60 -11.29 -25.92
N ASP A 175 30.05 -11.49 -27.16
CA ASP A 175 30.32 -12.83 -27.72
C ASP A 175 31.52 -13.54 -27.06
N TYR A 176 32.25 -12.79 -26.23
CA TYR A 176 33.48 -13.21 -25.58
C TYR A 176 33.42 -13.06 -24.05
N LEU A 177 32.23 -12.91 -23.46
CA LEU A 177 32.05 -12.89 -22.00
C LEU A 177 32.74 -14.08 -21.33
N LYS A 178 33.46 -13.81 -20.23
CA LYS A 178 34.26 -14.78 -19.45
C LYS A 178 35.47 -15.38 -20.18
N LYS A 179 35.87 -14.84 -21.34
CA LYS A 179 37.14 -15.16 -22.01
C LYS A 179 38.16 -14.04 -21.77
N VAL A 180 39.45 -14.39 -21.67
CA VAL A 180 40.53 -13.39 -21.63
C VAL A 180 40.55 -12.68 -22.98
N SER A 181 40.24 -11.38 -22.98
CA SER A 181 40.31 -10.53 -24.16
C SER A 181 41.00 -9.22 -23.80
N ALA A 182 41.90 -8.76 -24.67
CA ALA A 182 42.54 -7.45 -24.57
C ALA A 182 41.96 -6.58 -25.68
N TRP A 183 41.33 -5.47 -25.30
CA TRP A 183 40.73 -4.51 -26.22
C TRP A 183 41.52 -3.21 -26.12
N TYR A 184 42.04 -2.71 -27.24
CA TYR A 184 42.73 -1.41 -27.29
C TYR A 184 41.83 -0.42 -28.01
N PHE A 185 41.25 0.53 -27.26
CA PHE A 185 40.57 1.68 -27.84
C PHE A 185 41.60 2.77 -28.11
N GLY A 186 42.17 2.77 -29.32
CA GLY A 186 43.04 3.84 -29.78
C GLY A 186 42.22 4.87 -30.54
N HIS A 187 42.02 6.06 -29.97
CA HIS A 187 41.66 7.23 -30.76
C HIS A 187 42.95 7.95 -31.15
N ALA A 188 43.31 7.93 -32.42
CA ALA A 188 44.34 8.80 -32.97
C ALA A 188 43.71 9.54 -34.16
N THR A 189 43.76 10.87 -34.05
CA THR A 189 43.13 11.89 -34.90
C THR A 189 43.31 11.69 -36.40
#